data_AF-A0A7V9UIB0-F1
#
_entry.id   AF-A0A7V9UIB0-F1
#
_cell.length_a   1.000
_cell.length_b   1.000
_cell.length_c   1.000
_cell.angle_alpha   90.00
_cell.angle_beta   90.00
_cell.angle_gamma   90.00
#
_symmetry.space_group_name_H-M   'P 1'
#
loop_
_entity.id
_entity.type
_entity.pdbx_description
1 polymer ?
#
loop_
_entity_poly.entity_id
_entity_poly.type
_entity_poly.pdbx_seq_one_letter_code
_entity_poly.pdbx_strand_id
1 'polypeptide(L)'
;MNILLFVTSLLMILSLLTYARIDNFRYFMGMQSEFERYMRSVERVYINKSAENWYETSRAKKKDPSGPQAPPGQALQKPNDPNKKPEPKDDDPNKPPTDEPIDPTKPLDSSGKTESSGIPTSRLSLRVLFNQKMRDANADSYLQTREWAIKLMKELYGKQKFFTDMLEENPEFLNEMLSYLEHFVSDLPDNERPKNAADLANLDIKDKENPFWKTFYLMLKGCPKEDLAIVVKPQEEKKARIFQPGEEDGSIEEDETDGAEEAIEYCSPLGYDSILNYISLRNTTKIRVYLASRELLTVIFGSSQAADEVINKRMALYRAVMQDTPPADASKQFQAAFSGLESEDSKSLLDFKVTKTNPSEYD
;
A
#
# COMPACT_ATOMS: atom_id res chain seq x y z
N MET A 1 51.79 -39.27 -35.66
CA MET A 1 51.47 -38.76 -34.31
C MET A 1 50.37 -37.72 -34.45
N ASN A 2 49.30 -37.82 -33.65
CA ASN A 2 47.93 -37.31 -33.90
C ASN A 2 47.73 -35.77 -33.87
N ILE A 3 48.67 -34.97 -34.39
CA ILE A 3 48.61 -33.49 -34.38
C ILE A 3 47.38 -32.95 -35.10
N LEU A 4 46.98 -33.57 -36.22
CA LEU A 4 45.82 -33.14 -37.01
C LEU A 4 44.50 -33.24 -36.22
N LEU A 5 44.35 -34.29 -35.40
CA LEU A 5 43.16 -34.47 -34.54
C LEU A 5 43.10 -33.40 -33.44
N PHE A 6 44.26 -32.97 -32.92
CA PHE A 6 44.31 -31.92 -31.90
C PHE A 6 43.99 -30.53 -32.48
N VAL A 7 44.48 -30.21 -33.67
CA VAL A 7 44.18 -28.92 -34.32
C VAL A 7 42.70 -28.83 -34.70
N THR A 8 42.11 -29.92 -35.19
CA THR A 8 40.68 -29.96 -35.54
C THR A 8 39.76 -29.87 -34.33
N SER A 9 40.10 -30.55 -33.21
CA SER A 9 39.32 -30.41 -31.97
C SER A 9 39.44 -29.01 -31.36
N LEU A 10 40.62 -28.39 -31.40
CA LEU A 10 40.82 -27.02 -30.94
C LEU A 10 39.98 -26.02 -31.74
N LEU A 11 39.94 -26.16 -33.07
CA LEU A 11 39.11 -25.31 -33.94
C LEU A 11 37.60 -25.49 -33.68
N MET A 12 37.15 -26.72 -33.39
CA MET A 12 35.75 -26.95 -33.00
C MET A 12 35.41 -26.29 -31.66
N ILE A 13 36.28 -26.38 -30.65
CA ILE A 13 36.06 -25.72 -29.36
C ILE A 13 36.04 -24.20 -29.53
N LEU A 14 36.97 -23.64 -30.33
CA LEU A 14 37.04 -22.20 -30.56
C LEU A 14 35.79 -21.67 -31.29
N SER A 15 35.28 -22.42 -32.27
CA SER A 15 34.06 -22.06 -33.00
C SER A 15 32.81 -22.13 -32.11
N LEU A 16 32.70 -23.15 -31.24
CA LEU A 16 31.61 -23.23 -30.26
C LEU A 16 31.64 -22.08 -29.25
N LEU A 17 32.83 -21.72 -28.73
CA LEU A 17 32.98 -20.56 -27.84
C LEU A 17 32.60 -19.24 -28.53
N THR A 18 32.94 -19.10 -29.81
CA THR A 18 32.59 -17.91 -30.61
C THR A 18 31.08 -17.84 -30.84
N TYR A 19 30.45 -18.97 -31.14
CA TYR A 19 29.01 -19.04 -31.35
C TYR A 19 28.21 -18.70 -30.08
N ALA A 20 28.60 -19.27 -28.93
CA ALA A 20 27.97 -18.95 -27.65
C ALA A 20 28.08 -17.45 -27.30
N ARG A 21 29.22 -16.82 -27.61
CA ARG A 21 29.42 -15.39 -27.38
C ARG A 21 28.55 -14.52 -28.30
N ILE A 22 28.36 -14.92 -29.56
CA ILE A 22 27.49 -14.23 -30.51
C ILE A 22 26.03 -14.32 -30.07
N ASP A 23 25.60 -15.46 -29.56
CA ASP A 23 24.22 -15.66 -29.12
C ASP A 23 23.89 -14.81 -27.88
N ASN A 24 24.79 -14.79 -26.90
CA ASN A 24 24.71 -13.89 -25.75
C ASN A 24 24.66 -12.41 -26.17
N PHE A 25 25.44 -12.02 -27.18
CA PHE A 25 25.42 -10.66 -27.71
C PHE A 25 24.09 -10.30 -28.36
N ARG A 26 23.48 -11.23 -29.13
CA ARG A 26 22.15 -11.02 -29.73
C ARG A 26 21.06 -10.87 -28.69
N TYR A 27 21.08 -11.72 -27.66
CA TYR A 27 20.14 -11.63 -26.55
C TYR A 27 20.27 -10.29 -25.81
N PHE A 28 21.50 -9.86 -25.51
CA PHE A 28 21.76 -8.57 -24.89
C PHE A 28 21.28 -7.39 -25.74
N MET A 29 21.56 -7.39 -27.05
CA MET A 29 21.09 -6.34 -27.96
C MET A 29 19.56 -6.28 -28.05
N GLY A 30 18.88 -7.44 -28.03
CA GLY A 30 17.41 -7.50 -27.98
C GLY A 30 16.86 -6.88 -26.70
N MET A 31 17.44 -7.23 -25.55
CA MET A 31 17.07 -6.66 -24.26
C MET A 31 17.31 -5.15 -24.21
N GLN A 32 18.44 -4.66 -24.72
CA GLN A 32 18.75 -3.22 -24.76
C GLN A 32 17.78 -2.46 -25.66
N SER A 33 17.39 -3.04 -26.80
CA SER A 33 16.39 -2.46 -27.71
C SER A 33 15.02 -2.33 -27.04
N GLU A 34 14.54 -3.39 -26.37
CA GLU A 34 13.26 -3.34 -25.63
C GLU A 34 13.33 -2.36 -24.46
N PHE A 35 14.47 -2.29 -23.76
CA PHE A 35 14.70 -1.31 -22.71
C PHE A 35 14.66 0.14 -23.25
N GLU A 36 15.34 0.44 -24.36
CA GLU A 36 15.30 1.76 -24.98
C GLU A 36 13.88 2.14 -25.44
N ARG A 37 13.13 1.18 -26.00
CA ARG A 37 11.74 1.36 -26.38
C ARG A 37 10.87 1.66 -25.17
N TYR A 38 11.07 0.95 -24.07
CA TYR A 38 10.42 1.19 -22.79
C TYR A 38 10.72 2.60 -22.26
N MET A 39 12.00 3.01 -22.18
CA MET A 39 12.40 4.34 -21.71
C MET A 39 11.82 5.47 -22.57
N ARG A 40 11.78 5.28 -23.90
CA ARG A 40 11.23 6.30 -24.81
C ARG A 40 9.72 6.46 -24.71
N SER A 41 8.98 5.37 -24.51
CA SER A 41 7.51 5.37 -24.62
C SER A 41 6.79 5.42 -23.28
N VAL A 42 7.32 4.76 -22.25
CA VAL A 42 6.66 4.62 -20.95
C VAL A 42 7.19 5.65 -19.97
N GLU A 43 8.51 5.69 -19.79
CA GLU A 43 9.12 6.56 -18.77
C GLU A 43 8.96 8.05 -19.10
N ARG A 44 9.17 8.46 -20.36
CA ARG A 44 8.96 9.86 -20.76
C ARG A 44 7.51 10.31 -20.59
N VAL A 45 6.54 9.44 -20.89
CA VAL A 45 5.12 9.77 -20.70
C VAL A 45 4.82 9.94 -19.22
N TYR A 46 5.38 9.07 -18.38
CA TYR A 46 5.25 9.19 -16.92
C TYR A 46 5.88 10.48 -16.39
N ILE A 47 7.13 10.79 -16.76
CA ILE A 47 7.82 12.01 -16.34
C ILE A 47 7.04 13.26 -16.79
N ASN A 48 6.54 13.27 -18.03
CA ASN A 48 5.75 14.39 -18.53
C ASN A 48 4.43 14.53 -17.77
N LYS A 49 3.70 13.44 -17.52
CA LYS A 49 2.43 13.46 -16.79
C LYS A 49 2.61 13.86 -15.33
N SER A 50 3.67 13.38 -14.68
CA SER A 50 4.03 13.79 -13.32
C SER A 50 4.40 15.28 -13.27
N ALA A 51 5.13 15.79 -14.26
CA ALA A 51 5.45 17.21 -14.36
C ALA A 51 4.18 18.06 -14.60
N GLU A 52 3.28 17.62 -15.48
CA GLU A 52 1.98 18.27 -15.71
C GLU A 52 1.16 18.36 -14.42
N ASN A 53 0.99 17.24 -13.70
CA ASN A 53 0.28 17.20 -12.42
C ASN A 53 0.93 18.16 -11.41
N TRP A 54 2.27 18.16 -11.32
CA TRP A 54 2.98 19.07 -10.42
C TRP A 54 2.77 20.54 -10.80
N TYR A 55 2.71 20.88 -12.09
CA TYR A 55 2.38 22.24 -12.54
C TYR A 55 0.94 22.62 -12.23
N GLU A 56 -0.01 21.70 -12.32
CA GLU A 56 -1.41 21.94 -11.98
C GLU A 56 -1.59 22.17 -10.47
N THR A 57 -0.96 21.33 -9.63
CA THR A 57 -1.04 21.45 -8.16
C THR A 57 -0.25 22.64 -7.63
N SER A 58 0.87 22.98 -8.27
CA SER A 58 1.75 24.09 -7.85
C SER A 58 1.34 25.43 -8.47
N ARG A 59 0.30 25.46 -9.30
CA ARG A 59 -0.20 26.70 -9.88
C ARG A 59 -0.73 27.55 -8.74
N ALA A 60 0.06 28.56 -8.34
CA ALA A 60 -0.32 29.52 -7.32
C ALA A 60 -1.74 30.02 -7.63
N LYS A 61 -2.70 29.71 -6.74
CA LYS A 61 -4.06 30.23 -6.80
C LYS A 61 -3.91 31.73 -7.04
N LYS A 62 -4.29 32.22 -8.23
CA LYS A 62 -4.25 33.65 -8.52
C LYS A 62 -5.04 34.29 -7.40
N LYS A 63 -4.36 35.09 -6.58
CA LYS A 63 -5.00 35.86 -5.52
C LYS A 63 -6.11 36.66 -6.19
N ASP A 64 -7.35 36.27 -5.95
CA ASP A 64 -8.49 36.97 -6.52
C ASP A 64 -8.38 38.45 -6.15
N PRO A 65 -8.49 39.38 -7.10
CA PRO A 65 -8.44 40.81 -6.81
C PRO A 65 -9.66 41.31 -6.03
N SER A 66 -10.57 40.43 -5.60
CA SER A 66 -11.72 40.73 -4.74
C SER A 66 -11.36 40.78 -3.25
N GLY A 67 -10.22 41.38 -2.92
CA GLY A 67 -9.97 41.82 -1.55
C GLY A 67 -10.92 42.97 -1.20
N PRO A 68 -11.59 42.95 -0.04
CA PRO A 68 -12.53 44.00 0.36
C PRO A 68 -11.83 45.37 0.36
N GLN A 69 -12.45 46.36 -0.29
CA GLN A 69 -12.04 47.76 -0.19
C GLN A 69 -11.97 48.14 1.29
N ALA A 70 -10.75 48.48 1.74
CA ALA A 70 -10.53 48.96 3.09
C ALA A 70 -11.38 50.23 3.33
N PRO A 71 -12.12 50.32 4.45
CA PRO A 71 -12.81 51.55 4.80
C PRO A 71 -11.78 52.67 5.01
N PRO A 72 -12.04 53.89 4.53
CA PRO A 72 -11.14 55.01 4.71
C PRO A 72 -11.19 55.46 6.18
N GLY A 73 -10.09 55.29 6.89
CA GLY A 73 -9.87 55.92 8.18
C GLY A 73 -9.73 54.96 9.35
N GLN A 74 -8.60 54.25 9.43
CA GLN A 74 -8.02 53.91 10.72
C GLN A 74 -6.55 54.26 10.72
N ALA A 75 -6.18 55.13 11.65
CA ALA A 75 -4.84 55.65 11.84
C ALA A 75 -3.86 54.53 12.21
N LEU A 76 -2.66 54.63 11.64
CA LEU A 76 -1.49 53.80 11.93
C LEU A 76 -1.29 53.60 13.44
N GLN A 77 -1.50 52.37 13.91
CA GLN A 77 -0.78 51.86 15.09
C GLN A 77 0.53 51.22 14.61
N LYS A 78 1.61 51.63 15.27
CA LYS A 78 3.00 51.25 14.96
C LYS A 78 3.21 49.73 15.08
N PRO A 79 4.09 49.14 14.26
CA PRO A 79 4.42 47.73 14.34
C PRO A 79 5.14 47.39 15.65
N ASN A 80 4.72 46.28 16.26
CA ASN A 80 5.38 45.67 17.42
C ASN A 80 6.76 45.14 17.03
N ASP A 81 7.71 45.41 17.92
CA ASP A 81 9.13 45.06 17.83
C ASP A 81 9.33 43.52 17.92
N PRO A 82 9.94 42.87 16.90
CA PRO A 82 10.18 41.42 16.90
C PRO A 82 11.31 40.96 17.84
N ASN A 83 11.96 41.86 18.60
CA ASN A 83 13.05 41.52 19.52
C ASN A 83 12.65 41.32 21.00
N LYS A 84 11.36 41.14 21.32
CA LYS A 84 10.97 40.87 22.72
C LYS A 84 11.31 39.43 23.12
N LYS A 85 12.53 39.27 23.63
CA LYS A 85 13.09 38.07 24.26
C LYS A 85 12.15 37.56 25.37
N PRO A 86 11.80 36.27 25.42
CA PRO A 86 10.97 35.72 26.49
C PRO A 86 11.69 35.84 27.84
N GLU A 87 11.00 36.41 28.83
CA GLU A 87 11.45 36.40 30.22
C GLU A 87 11.46 34.96 30.76
N PRO A 88 12.49 34.56 31.51
CA PRO A 88 12.53 33.27 32.17
C PRO A 88 11.45 33.24 33.26
N LYS A 89 10.70 32.13 33.31
CA LYS A 89 9.83 31.84 34.45
C LYS A 89 10.75 31.50 35.62
N ASP A 90 10.67 32.31 36.68
CA ASP A 90 11.33 32.03 37.94
C ASP A 90 10.71 30.75 38.54
N ASP A 91 11.51 29.68 38.55
CA ASP A 91 11.23 28.49 39.37
C ASP A 91 11.43 28.89 40.84
N ASP A 92 10.37 28.82 41.62
CA ASP A 92 10.35 29.11 43.06
C ASP A 92 11.26 28.10 43.81
N PRO A 93 12.42 28.53 44.34
CA PRO A 93 13.37 27.64 45.01
C PRO A 93 12.91 27.22 46.42
N ASN A 94 11.71 27.63 46.86
CA ASN A 94 11.19 27.32 48.19
C ASN A 94 10.04 26.31 48.21
N LYS A 95 9.80 25.54 47.14
CA LYS A 95 8.85 24.42 47.23
C LYS A 95 9.50 23.23 47.98
N PRO A 96 9.06 22.91 49.21
CA PRO A 96 9.63 21.79 49.95
C PRO A 96 9.28 20.45 49.28
N PRO A 97 10.19 19.46 49.29
CA PRO A 97 9.90 18.13 48.83
C PRO A 97 8.76 17.56 49.66
N THR A 98 7.65 17.24 49.00
CA THR A 98 6.52 16.57 49.64
C THR A 98 6.85 15.08 49.64
N ASP A 99 7.42 14.60 50.75
CA ASP A 99 7.60 13.17 51.00
C ASP A 99 6.22 12.56 51.28
N GLU A 100 5.52 12.17 50.22
CA GLU A 100 4.35 11.31 50.35
C GLU A 100 4.82 9.89 50.76
N PRO A 101 4.28 9.32 51.85
CA PRO A 101 4.63 7.98 52.29
C PRO A 101 4.19 6.95 51.24
N ILE A 102 5.17 6.20 50.74
CA ILE A 102 4.98 5.09 49.82
C ILE A 102 4.18 4.00 50.55
N ASP A 103 2.94 3.77 50.15
CA ASP A 103 2.08 2.70 50.65
C ASP A 103 2.58 1.34 50.13
N PRO A 104 3.13 0.45 51.01
CA PRO A 104 3.67 -0.84 50.60
C PRO A 104 2.59 -1.89 50.30
N THR A 105 1.30 -1.55 50.39
CA THR A 105 0.18 -2.46 50.05
C THR A 105 -0.39 -2.25 48.66
N LYS A 106 0.11 -1.28 47.89
CA LYS A 106 -0.28 -1.10 46.49
C LYS A 106 0.43 -2.16 45.63
N PRO A 107 -0.31 -3.10 44.99
CA PRO A 107 0.33 -4.09 44.11
C PRO A 107 1.13 -3.35 43.04
N LEU A 108 2.33 -3.84 42.72
CA LEU A 108 3.13 -3.36 41.60
C LEU A 108 2.23 -3.37 40.36
N ASP A 109 1.78 -2.18 39.93
CA ASP A 109 1.04 -2.02 38.70
C ASP A 109 1.93 -2.56 37.57
N SER A 110 1.57 -3.75 37.09
CA SER A 110 2.06 -4.34 35.86
C SER A 110 2.06 -3.24 34.83
N SER A 111 3.25 -2.85 34.36
CA SER A 111 3.46 -1.74 33.44
C SER A 111 2.42 -1.78 32.33
N GLY A 112 1.40 -0.93 32.45
CA GLY A 112 0.32 -0.79 31.51
C GLY A 112 0.90 -0.24 30.22
N LYS A 113 1.43 -1.11 29.38
CA LYS A 113 1.62 -0.81 27.97
C LYS A 113 0.23 -0.56 27.44
N THR A 114 -0.11 0.72 27.31
CA THR A 114 -1.22 1.19 26.51
C THR A 114 -1.09 0.51 25.16
N GLU A 115 -1.96 -0.47 24.90
CA GLU A 115 -2.16 -0.99 23.57
C GLU A 115 -2.45 0.24 22.71
N SER A 116 -1.50 0.64 21.87
CA SER A 116 -1.72 1.73 20.95
C SER A 116 -2.88 1.29 20.08
N SER A 117 -4.06 1.86 20.30
CA SER A 117 -5.26 1.63 19.50
C SER A 117 -5.00 2.23 18.12
N GLY A 118 -4.22 1.52 17.30
CA GLY A 118 -3.92 1.91 15.94
C GLY A 118 -5.21 2.08 15.17
N ILE A 119 -5.25 3.08 14.28
CA ILE A 119 -6.42 3.34 13.45
C ILE A 119 -6.71 2.06 12.62
N PRO A 120 -7.92 1.49 12.70
CA PRO A 120 -8.30 0.33 11.91
C PRO A 120 -8.19 0.64 10.41
N THR A 121 -7.69 -0.32 9.63
CA THR A 121 -7.37 -0.16 8.21
C THR A 121 -8.27 -1.05 7.35
N SER A 122 -8.53 -0.68 6.10
CA SER A 122 -9.24 -1.53 5.13
C SER A 122 -8.41 -2.73 4.62
N ARG A 123 -7.12 -2.80 4.99
CA ARG A 123 -6.15 -3.76 4.45
C ARG A 123 -5.68 -4.77 5.50
N LEU A 124 -5.23 -5.93 5.08
CA LEU A 124 -4.64 -6.93 5.97
C LEU A 124 -3.27 -6.44 6.49
N SER A 125 -3.12 -6.30 7.80
CA SER A 125 -1.83 -5.90 8.37
C SER A 125 -0.87 -7.08 8.47
N LEU A 126 0.23 -7.04 7.73
CA LEU A 126 1.31 -8.04 7.84
C LEU A 126 2.34 -7.67 8.90
N ARG A 127 2.11 -6.60 9.67
CA ARG A 127 3.08 -6.12 10.67
C ARG A 127 3.38 -7.17 11.75
N VAL A 128 2.38 -7.95 12.15
CA VAL A 128 2.54 -9.06 13.10
C VAL A 128 3.47 -10.15 12.54
N LEU A 129 3.49 -10.37 11.22
CA LEU A 129 4.38 -11.35 10.59
C LEU A 129 5.84 -10.91 10.68
N PHE A 130 6.14 -9.61 10.74
CA PHE A 130 7.53 -9.11 10.69
C PHE A 130 8.09 -8.64 12.03
N ASN A 131 7.28 -8.67 13.09
CA ASN A 131 7.71 -8.24 14.42
C ASN A 131 7.65 -9.41 15.41
N GLN A 132 8.81 -9.98 15.74
CA GLN A 132 8.94 -11.09 16.69
C GLN A 132 8.23 -10.81 18.02
N LYS A 133 8.35 -9.60 18.58
CA LYS A 133 7.70 -9.24 19.85
C LYS A 133 6.18 -9.28 19.74
N MET A 134 5.61 -8.95 18.58
CA MET A 134 4.16 -9.04 18.35
C MET A 134 3.71 -10.48 18.16
N ARG A 135 4.50 -11.32 17.47
CA ARG A 135 4.24 -12.77 17.34
C ARG A 135 4.20 -13.43 18.70
N ASP A 136 5.20 -13.15 19.54
CA ASP A 136 5.31 -13.74 20.88
C ASP A 136 4.19 -13.25 21.81
N ALA A 137 3.76 -12.00 21.66
CA ALA A 137 2.70 -11.41 22.48
C ALA A 137 1.28 -11.89 22.07
N ASN A 138 1.07 -12.24 20.80
CA ASN A 138 -0.25 -12.61 20.29
C ASN A 138 -0.14 -13.69 19.20
N ALA A 139 0.12 -14.93 19.62
CA ALA A 139 0.31 -16.08 18.75
C ALA A 139 -0.92 -16.37 17.88
N ASP A 140 -2.13 -16.21 18.43
CA ASP A 140 -3.38 -16.44 17.70
C ASP A 140 -3.57 -15.41 16.57
N SER A 141 -3.30 -14.13 16.85
CA SER A 141 -3.31 -13.08 15.83
C SER A 141 -2.28 -13.32 14.73
N TYR A 142 -1.09 -13.82 15.08
CA TYR A 142 -0.07 -14.22 14.12
C TYR A 142 -0.56 -15.34 13.20
N LEU A 143 -1.06 -16.44 13.76
CA LEU A 143 -1.54 -17.59 13.00
C LEU A 143 -2.71 -17.21 12.08
N GLN A 144 -3.67 -16.46 12.59
CA GLN A 144 -4.83 -16.01 11.81
C GLN A 144 -4.42 -15.07 10.68
N THR A 145 -3.50 -14.12 10.93
CA THR A 145 -2.98 -13.21 9.90
C THR A 145 -2.25 -13.98 8.80
N ARG A 146 -1.42 -14.96 9.19
CA ARG A 146 -0.68 -15.80 8.24
C ARG A 146 -1.62 -16.62 7.38
N GLU A 147 -2.65 -17.22 7.97
CA GLU A 147 -3.68 -17.95 7.25
C GLU A 147 -4.44 -17.04 6.26
N TRP A 148 -4.84 -15.84 6.69
CA TRP A 148 -5.50 -14.86 5.83
C TRP A 148 -4.61 -14.39 4.68
N ALA A 149 -3.31 -14.17 4.91
CA ALA A 149 -2.37 -13.81 3.85
C ALA A 149 -2.29 -14.91 2.76
N ILE A 150 -2.22 -16.19 3.17
CA ILE A 150 -2.21 -17.33 2.25
C ILE A 150 -3.52 -17.41 1.46
N LYS A 151 -4.67 -17.30 2.14
CA LYS A 151 -5.98 -17.33 1.49
C LYS A 151 -6.15 -16.17 0.51
N LEU A 152 -5.70 -14.97 0.89
CA LEU A 152 -5.73 -13.78 0.02
C LEU A 152 -4.87 -13.95 -1.23
N MET A 153 -3.65 -14.48 -1.08
CA MET A 153 -2.80 -14.78 -2.24
C MET A 153 -3.45 -15.81 -3.18
N LYS A 154 -4.11 -16.85 -2.64
CA LYS A 154 -4.86 -17.83 -3.44
C LYS A 154 -6.07 -17.20 -4.13
N GLU A 155 -6.80 -16.33 -3.46
CA GLU A 155 -7.95 -15.63 -4.04
C GLU A 155 -7.52 -14.72 -5.21
N LEU A 156 -6.45 -13.94 -5.02
CA LEU A 156 -5.96 -12.99 -6.03
C LEU A 156 -5.29 -13.70 -7.22
N TYR A 157 -4.50 -14.74 -6.96
CA TYR A 157 -3.58 -15.29 -7.95
C TYR A 157 -3.84 -16.74 -8.33
N GLY A 158 -4.80 -17.43 -7.70
CA GLY A 158 -5.04 -18.86 -7.91
C GLY A 158 -5.40 -19.24 -9.36
N LYS A 159 -5.78 -18.27 -10.20
CA LYS A 159 -6.06 -18.46 -11.63
C LYS A 159 -4.90 -18.04 -12.54
N GLN A 160 -3.85 -17.46 -11.98
CA GLN A 160 -2.71 -16.92 -12.74
C GLN A 160 -1.69 -18.03 -13.01
N LYS A 161 -1.22 -18.10 -14.25
CA LYS A 161 -0.33 -19.19 -14.68
C LYS A 161 0.94 -19.30 -13.82
N PHE A 162 1.62 -18.19 -13.53
CA PHE A 162 2.85 -18.21 -12.72
C PHE A 162 2.62 -18.77 -11.31
N PHE A 163 1.40 -18.61 -10.79
CA PHE A 163 1.03 -19.07 -9.46
C PHE A 163 0.60 -20.54 -9.49
N THR A 164 -0.17 -20.95 -10.50
CA THR A 164 -0.56 -22.36 -10.67
C THR A 164 0.65 -23.24 -10.92
N ASP A 165 1.58 -22.80 -11.78
CA ASP A 165 2.82 -23.53 -12.08
C ASP A 165 3.63 -23.74 -10.79
N MET A 166 3.77 -22.70 -9.95
CA MET A 166 4.46 -22.78 -8.65
C MET A 166 3.73 -23.66 -7.63
N LEU A 167 2.40 -23.62 -7.60
CA LEU A 167 1.60 -24.44 -6.69
C LEU A 167 1.65 -25.93 -7.06
N GLU A 168 1.72 -26.25 -8.36
CA GLU A 168 1.88 -27.61 -8.86
C GLU A 168 3.28 -28.16 -8.55
N GLU A 169 4.32 -27.34 -8.71
CA GLU A 169 5.70 -27.72 -8.38
C GLU A 169 5.92 -27.86 -6.87
N ASN A 170 5.34 -26.97 -6.07
CA ASN A 170 5.45 -26.97 -4.61
C ASN A 170 4.13 -26.54 -3.94
N PRO A 171 3.30 -27.49 -3.46
CA PRO A 171 2.03 -27.18 -2.81
C PRO A 171 2.15 -26.30 -1.54
N GLU A 172 3.32 -26.33 -0.88
CA GLU A 172 3.60 -25.58 0.34
C GLU A 172 4.34 -24.25 0.08
N PHE A 173 4.54 -23.87 -1.18
CA PHE A 173 5.38 -22.71 -1.52
C PHE A 173 4.94 -21.41 -0.84
N LEU A 174 3.64 -21.21 -0.60
CA LEU A 174 3.14 -20.01 0.10
C LEU A 174 3.57 -19.99 1.56
N ASN A 175 3.54 -21.14 2.23
CA ASN A 175 4.01 -21.27 3.60
C ASN A 175 5.50 -20.99 3.68
N GLU A 176 6.27 -21.60 2.77
CA GLU A 176 7.72 -21.43 2.69
C GLU A 176 8.11 -19.99 2.31
N MET A 177 7.43 -19.38 1.35
CA MET A 177 7.63 -18.00 0.93
C MET A 177 7.37 -17.01 2.06
N LEU A 178 6.26 -17.16 2.79
CA LEU A 178 5.99 -16.31 3.96
C LEU A 178 7.02 -16.51 5.05
N SER A 179 7.39 -17.75 5.39
CA SER A 179 8.43 -18.02 6.39
C SER A 179 9.79 -17.44 5.97
N TYR A 180 10.15 -17.54 4.69
CA TYR A 180 11.35 -16.91 4.17
C TYR A 180 11.30 -15.38 4.33
N LEU A 181 10.20 -14.76 3.94
CA LEU A 181 10.00 -13.30 4.08
C LEU A 181 10.05 -12.86 5.56
N GLU A 182 9.44 -13.63 6.46
CA GLU A 182 9.49 -13.40 7.92
C GLU A 182 10.93 -13.39 8.45
N HIS A 183 11.72 -14.39 8.07
CA HIS A 183 13.14 -14.47 8.45
C HIS A 183 13.96 -13.34 7.84
N PHE A 184 13.81 -13.13 6.53
CA PHE A 184 14.54 -12.09 5.80
C PHE A 184 14.31 -10.71 6.43
N VAL A 185 13.06 -10.32 6.68
CA VAL A 185 12.74 -9.02 7.28
C VAL A 185 13.20 -8.91 8.74
N SER A 186 13.19 -10.03 9.48
CA SER A 186 13.68 -10.06 10.86
C SER A 186 15.19 -9.80 10.94
N ASP A 187 15.95 -10.30 9.94
CA ASP A 187 17.40 -10.17 9.86
C ASP A 187 17.88 -8.80 9.34
N LEU A 188 16.99 -8.00 8.74
CA LEU A 188 17.31 -6.64 8.31
C LEU A 188 17.59 -5.72 9.50
N PRO A 189 18.56 -4.80 9.37
CA PRO A 189 18.80 -3.79 10.39
C PRO A 189 17.59 -2.85 10.50
N ASP A 190 17.36 -2.27 11.68
CA ASP A 190 16.15 -1.51 11.99
C ASP A 190 15.87 -0.34 11.02
N ASN A 191 16.92 0.24 10.41
CA ASN A 191 16.82 1.32 9.43
C ASN A 191 16.43 0.86 8.01
N GLU A 192 16.59 -0.42 7.69
CA GLU A 192 16.24 -1.03 6.39
C GLU A 192 14.91 -1.79 6.44
N ARG A 193 14.35 -2.00 7.63
CA ARG A 193 13.07 -2.70 7.77
C ARG A 193 11.94 -1.91 7.09
N PRO A 194 11.04 -2.61 6.37
CA PRO A 194 9.93 -1.98 5.68
C PRO A 194 8.98 -1.35 6.71
N LYS A 195 8.64 -0.08 6.48
CA LYS A 195 7.71 0.70 7.31
C LYS A 195 6.32 0.68 6.70
N ASN A 196 6.24 0.65 5.37
CA ASN A 196 5.02 0.66 4.58
C ASN A 196 4.99 -0.56 3.66
N ALA A 197 3.79 -0.96 3.20
CA ALA A 197 3.65 -2.11 2.31
C ALA A 197 4.46 -1.96 1.01
N ALA A 198 4.51 -0.74 0.45
CA ALA A 198 5.28 -0.46 -0.77
C ALA A 198 6.79 -0.74 -0.62
N ASP A 199 7.33 -0.64 0.60
CA ASP A 199 8.75 -0.92 0.86
C ASP A 199 9.09 -2.40 0.59
N LEU A 200 8.11 -3.30 0.67
CA LEU A 200 8.30 -4.72 0.35
C LEU A 200 8.73 -4.94 -1.12
N ALA A 201 8.29 -4.07 -2.03
CA ALA A 201 8.68 -4.12 -3.44
C ALA A 201 10.11 -3.64 -3.70
N ASN A 202 10.73 -2.98 -2.71
CA ASN A 202 12.06 -2.39 -2.80
C ASN A 202 13.12 -3.16 -1.99
N LEU A 203 12.77 -4.33 -1.44
CA LEU A 203 13.72 -5.15 -0.68
C LEU A 203 14.85 -5.66 -1.59
N ASP A 204 16.10 -5.36 -1.24
CA ASP A 204 17.26 -5.87 -1.95
C ASP A 204 17.56 -7.32 -1.52
N ILE A 205 16.91 -8.23 -2.24
CA ILE A 205 17.06 -9.66 -2.03
C ILE A 205 18.35 -10.12 -2.72
N LYS A 206 19.27 -10.68 -1.93
CA LYS A 206 20.54 -11.23 -2.44
C LYS A 206 20.35 -12.45 -3.34
N ASP A 207 19.33 -13.26 -3.06
CA ASP A 207 19.03 -14.51 -3.78
C ASP A 207 17.93 -14.29 -4.84
N LYS A 208 18.28 -13.54 -5.89
CA LYS A 208 17.33 -13.21 -6.98
C LYS A 208 16.93 -14.41 -7.82
N GLU A 209 17.66 -15.53 -7.73
CA GLU A 209 17.34 -16.76 -8.46
C GLU A 209 16.33 -17.64 -7.71
N ASN A 210 16.01 -17.30 -6.45
CA ASN A 210 15.01 -18.03 -5.69
C ASN A 210 13.61 -17.91 -6.34
N PRO A 211 12.96 -19.02 -6.70
CA PRO A 211 11.65 -19.00 -7.36
C PRO A 211 10.56 -18.38 -6.48
N PHE A 212 10.67 -18.47 -5.15
CA PHE A 212 9.73 -17.83 -4.23
C PHE A 212 9.77 -16.31 -4.37
N TRP A 213 10.96 -15.75 -4.50
CA TRP A 213 11.10 -14.30 -4.65
C TRP A 213 10.63 -13.79 -5.98
N LYS A 214 10.94 -14.51 -7.07
CA LYS A 214 10.41 -14.18 -8.38
C LYS A 214 8.88 -14.17 -8.35
N THR A 215 8.27 -15.16 -7.72
CA THR A 215 6.81 -15.28 -7.60
C THR A 215 6.21 -14.21 -6.71
N PHE A 216 6.81 -13.93 -5.56
CA PHE A 216 6.38 -12.85 -4.67
C PHE A 216 6.48 -11.48 -5.35
N TYR A 217 7.57 -11.24 -6.09
CA TYR A 217 7.75 -9.99 -6.84
C TYR A 217 6.68 -9.80 -7.91
N LEU A 218 6.28 -10.88 -8.60
CA LEU A 218 5.15 -10.87 -9.51
C LEU A 218 3.83 -10.52 -8.79
N MET A 219 3.63 -10.91 -7.53
CA MET A 219 2.45 -10.50 -6.75
C MET A 219 2.50 -9.03 -6.31
N LEU A 220 3.70 -8.52 -6.02
CA LEU A 220 3.91 -7.13 -5.55
C LEU A 220 3.76 -6.11 -6.68
N LYS A 221 4.34 -6.41 -7.84
CA LYS A 221 4.15 -5.63 -9.06
C LYS A 221 2.83 -6.11 -9.67
N GLY A 222 1.71 -5.45 -9.49
CA GLY A 222 0.51 -5.90 -10.21
C GLY A 222 0.73 -6.00 -11.72
N CYS A 223 -0.30 -6.47 -12.42
CA CYS A 223 -0.37 -6.36 -13.86
C CYS A 223 -1.64 -5.58 -14.22
N PRO A 224 -1.55 -4.45 -14.95
CA PRO A 224 -2.73 -3.67 -15.34
C PRO A 224 -3.80 -4.51 -16.05
N LYS A 225 -5.08 -4.35 -15.66
CA LYS A 225 -6.24 -4.94 -16.34
C LYS A 225 -6.42 -4.29 -17.71
N GLU A 226 -6.71 -5.09 -18.74
CA GLU A 226 -6.78 -4.65 -20.15
C GLU A 226 -7.74 -3.47 -20.40
N ASP A 227 -8.73 -3.25 -19.53
CA ASP A 227 -9.71 -2.16 -19.69
C ASP A 227 -9.14 -0.74 -19.55
N LEU A 228 -7.88 -0.59 -19.11
CA LEU A 228 -7.14 0.68 -19.12
C LEU A 228 -6.12 0.79 -20.25
N ALA A 229 -6.01 -0.21 -21.12
CA ALA A 229 -5.40 -0.02 -22.43
C ALA A 229 -6.39 0.79 -23.27
N ILE A 230 -6.43 2.10 -23.02
CA ILE A 230 -6.89 3.07 -23.99
C ILE A 230 -6.24 2.65 -25.29
N VAL A 231 -7.05 2.12 -26.21
CA VAL A 231 -6.69 1.97 -27.60
C VAL A 231 -6.40 3.39 -28.03
N VAL A 232 -5.12 3.80 -27.93
CA VAL A 232 -4.59 4.92 -28.68
C VAL A 232 -4.62 4.43 -30.12
N LYS A 233 -5.82 4.39 -30.71
CA LYS A 233 -5.96 4.51 -32.14
C LYS A 233 -5.15 5.76 -32.46
N PRO A 234 -4.17 5.69 -33.37
CA PRO A 234 -3.43 6.86 -33.80
C PRO A 234 -4.46 7.93 -34.11
N GLN A 235 -4.57 8.94 -33.24
CA GLN A 235 -5.48 10.03 -33.47
C GLN A 235 -4.86 10.77 -34.64
N GLU A 236 -5.46 10.61 -35.82
CA GLU A 236 -5.23 11.53 -36.93
C GLU A 236 -5.31 12.94 -36.35
N GLU A 237 -4.25 13.72 -36.57
CA GLU A 237 -4.05 15.07 -36.06
C GLU A 237 -5.27 15.96 -36.36
N LYS A 238 -6.24 15.96 -35.46
CA LYS A 238 -7.33 16.93 -35.48
C LYS A 238 -6.78 18.23 -34.95
N LYS A 239 -6.49 19.13 -35.89
CA LYS A 239 -6.18 20.55 -35.69
C LYS A 239 -6.89 21.11 -34.46
N ALA A 240 -6.08 21.64 -33.55
CA ALA A 240 -6.50 22.29 -32.32
C ALA A 240 -7.64 23.28 -32.57
N ARG A 241 -8.79 23.03 -31.94
CA ARG A 241 -9.85 24.02 -31.77
C ARG A 241 -9.64 24.66 -30.41
N ILE A 242 -9.35 25.96 -30.43
CA ILE A 242 -9.24 26.83 -29.26
C ILE A 242 -10.58 26.77 -28.51
N PHE A 243 -10.57 26.31 -27.26
CA PHE A 243 -11.72 26.31 -26.36
C PHE A 243 -11.53 27.40 -25.31
N GLN A 244 -12.54 28.24 -25.11
CA GLN A 244 -12.61 29.24 -24.05
C GLN A 244 -13.17 28.60 -22.77
N PRO A 245 -12.66 28.95 -21.57
CA PRO A 245 -13.17 28.40 -20.33
C PRO A 245 -14.47 29.11 -19.91
N GLY A 246 -15.52 28.31 -19.70
CA GLY A 246 -16.73 28.70 -19.00
C GLY A 246 -16.61 28.39 -17.50
N GLU A 247 -17.20 29.26 -16.70
CA GLU A 247 -17.23 29.25 -15.24
C GLU A 247 -18.11 28.09 -14.70
N GLU A 248 -17.57 27.29 -13.79
CA GLU A 248 -18.38 26.52 -12.85
C GLU A 248 -17.82 26.71 -11.43
N ASP A 249 -18.74 27.11 -10.55
CA ASP A 249 -18.58 27.43 -9.13
C ASP A 249 -18.91 26.17 -8.31
N GLY A 250 -18.09 25.86 -7.31
CA GLY A 250 -18.24 24.67 -6.49
C GLY A 250 -17.17 24.58 -5.40
N SER A 251 -17.53 25.09 -4.21
CA SER A 251 -16.72 24.99 -2.98
C SER A 251 -16.65 23.55 -2.47
N ILE A 252 -15.43 23.01 -2.33
CA ILE A 252 -15.14 21.74 -1.66
C ILE A 252 -14.26 22.05 -0.44
N GLU A 253 -14.72 21.63 0.74
CA GLU A 253 -13.97 21.69 2.00
C GLU A 253 -12.82 20.67 1.99
N GLU A 254 -11.64 21.12 2.44
CA GLU A 254 -10.39 20.35 2.46
C GLU A 254 -10.44 19.28 3.57
N ASP A 255 -10.62 18.01 3.19
CA ASP A 255 -10.41 16.84 4.07
C ASP A 255 -9.02 16.23 3.78
N GLU A 256 -8.31 15.81 4.83
CA GLU A 256 -6.95 15.28 4.77
C GLU A 256 -6.91 13.94 4.00
N THR A 257 -6.65 14.00 2.68
CA THR A 257 -6.47 12.82 1.84
C THR A 257 -5.05 12.27 1.93
N ASP A 258 -4.92 11.03 2.42
CA ASP A 258 -3.73 10.16 2.30
C ASP A 258 -3.37 9.99 0.80
N GLY A 259 -2.45 10.83 0.29
CA GLY A 259 -2.01 10.81 -1.11
C GLY A 259 -1.10 9.61 -1.42
N ALA A 260 -1.65 8.60 -2.10
CA ALA A 260 -0.90 7.49 -2.66
C ALA A 260 -0.35 7.86 -4.05
N GLU A 261 0.97 8.01 -4.17
CA GLU A 261 1.66 8.14 -5.45
C GLU A 261 1.74 6.75 -6.13
N GLU A 262 1.02 6.55 -7.24
CA GLU A 262 0.98 5.30 -8.00
C GLU A 262 2.05 5.24 -9.10
N ALA A 263 2.90 4.21 -9.05
CA ALA A 263 3.86 3.85 -10.09
C ALA A 263 3.19 2.97 -11.17
N ILE A 264 3.53 3.17 -12.45
CA ILE A 264 2.95 2.37 -13.56
C ILE A 264 3.88 1.18 -13.91
N GLU A 265 3.29 -0.02 -13.96
CA GLU A 265 3.93 -1.34 -13.97
C GLU A 265 3.91 -1.99 -15.37
N TYR A 266 4.85 -2.92 -15.60
CA TYR A 266 4.99 -3.71 -16.83
C TYR A 266 3.87 -4.79 -16.92
N CYS A 267 3.25 -4.95 -18.11
CA CYS A 267 2.05 -5.78 -18.28
C CYS A 267 2.31 -7.16 -18.92
N SER A 268 1.82 -8.21 -18.25
CA SER A 268 1.42 -9.50 -18.84
C SER A 268 0.02 -9.37 -19.50
N PRO A 269 -0.31 -10.10 -20.57
CA PRO A 269 -1.60 -10.01 -21.29
C PRO A 269 -2.85 -10.48 -20.50
N LEU A 270 -2.79 -10.63 -19.16
CA LEU A 270 -3.89 -11.20 -18.35
C LEU A 270 -4.30 -10.36 -17.13
N GLY A 271 -3.65 -9.23 -16.84
CA GLY A 271 -4.04 -8.24 -15.82
C GLY A 271 -4.52 -8.74 -14.45
N TYR A 272 -3.73 -8.58 -13.40
CA TYR A 272 -4.10 -8.93 -12.02
C TYR A 272 -3.72 -7.84 -11.03
N ASP A 273 -4.46 -7.72 -9.92
CA ASP A 273 -4.23 -6.66 -8.94
C ASP A 273 -2.96 -6.91 -8.11
N SER A 274 -2.24 -5.85 -7.75
CA SER A 274 -1.12 -5.93 -6.81
C SER A 274 -1.59 -6.30 -5.42
N ILE A 275 -0.86 -7.20 -4.72
CA ILE A 275 -1.16 -7.53 -3.33
C ILE A 275 -1.02 -6.30 -2.41
N LEU A 276 -0.22 -5.29 -2.82
CA LEU A 276 0.00 -4.05 -2.08
C LEU A 276 -1.31 -3.25 -1.86
N ASN A 277 -2.30 -3.44 -2.72
CA ASN A 277 -3.62 -2.81 -2.57
C ASN A 277 -4.43 -3.40 -1.41
N TYR A 278 -4.08 -4.62 -0.99
CA TYR A 278 -4.82 -5.41 0.00
C TYR A 278 -4.10 -5.55 1.34
N ILE A 279 -2.82 -5.15 1.41
CA ILE A 279 -2.00 -5.30 2.63
C ILE A 279 -1.49 -3.98 3.18
N SER A 280 -1.14 -3.97 4.46
CA SER A 280 -0.57 -2.84 5.19
C SER A 280 0.53 -3.31 6.15
N LEU A 281 1.47 -2.42 6.48
CA LEU A 281 2.46 -2.62 7.55
C LEU A 281 2.28 -1.66 8.73
N ARG A 282 1.15 -0.96 8.79
CA ARG A 282 0.81 -0.08 9.92
C ARG A 282 0.63 -0.94 11.18
N ASN A 283 0.92 -0.37 12.36
CA ASN A 283 0.76 -1.01 13.68
C ASN A 283 -0.72 -1.11 14.11
N THR A 284 -1.58 -1.57 13.22
CA THR A 284 -2.99 -1.85 13.51
C THR A 284 -3.24 -3.32 13.22
N THR A 285 -3.91 -3.99 14.14
CA THR A 285 -4.29 -5.40 14.00
C THR A 285 -5.73 -5.54 13.50
N LYS A 286 -6.51 -4.45 13.52
CA LYS A 286 -7.92 -4.48 13.19
C LYS A 286 -8.19 -4.07 11.75
N ILE A 287 -8.93 -4.92 11.05
CA ILE A 287 -9.43 -4.70 9.70
C ILE A 287 -10.80 -4.05 9.81
N ARG A 288 -10.95 -2.85 9.23
CA ARG A 288 -12.22 -2.16 9.11
C ARG A 288 -13.05 -2.81 8.01
N VAL A 289 -13.93 -3.73 8.40
CA VAL A 289 -14.79 -4.51 7.49
C VAL A 289 -15.61 -3.59 6.57
N TYR A 290 -16.04 -2.43 7.08
CA TYR A 290 -16.82 -1.45 6.31
C TYR A 290 -16.10 -0.96 5.05
N LEU A 291 -14.76 -0.91 5.04
CA LEU A 291 -13.96 -0.41 3.91
C LEU A 291 -13.06 -1.49 3.28
N ALA A 292 -13.15 -2.74 3.73
CA ALA A 292 -12.34 -3.82 3.17
C ALA A 292 -12.79 -4.17 1.75
N SER A 293 -11.84 -4.50 0.87
CA SER A 293 -12.15 -4.88 -0.52
C SER A 293 -12.88 -6.23 -0.59
N ARG A 294 -13.56 -6.48 -1.72
CA ARG A 294 -14.29 -7.72 -1.99
C ARG A 294 -13.44 -8.98 -1.77
N GLU A 295 -12.20 -8.99 -2.24
CA GLU A 295 -11.29 -10.13 -2.14
C GLU A 295 -10.92 -10.41 -0.68
N LEU A 296 -10.64 -9.35 0.11
CA LEU A 296 -10.34 -9.50 1.53
C LEU A 296 -11.57 -9.95 2.33
N LEU A 297 -12.77 -9.45 1.98
CA LEU A 297 -14.02 -9.91 2.58
C LEU A 297 -14.28 -11.38 2.26
N THR A 298 -13.98 -11.83 1.04
CA THR A 298 -14.10 -13.24 0.65
C THR A 298 -13.19 -14.14 1.50
N VAL A 299 -11.99 -13.68 1.81
CA VAL A 299 -11.05 -14.37 2.71
C VAL A 299 -11.54 -14.43 4.15
N ILE A 300 -12.09 -13.32 4.67
CA ILE A 300 -12.57 -13.22 6.05
C ILE A 300 -13.81 -14.10 6.28
N PHE A 301 -14.79 -14.04 5.38
CA PHE A 301 -16.08 -14.72 5.52
C PHE A 301 -16.14 -16.08 4.81
N GLY A 302 -15.08 -16.47 4.09
CA GLY A 302 -14.94 -17.79 3.47
C GLY A 302 -15.81 -18.05 2.23
N SER A 303 -16.59 -17.07 1.76
CA SER A 303 -17.38 -17.21 0.53
C SER A 303 -17.60 -15.87 -0.18
N SER A 304 -17.63 -15.91 -1.52
CA SER A 304 -17.92 -14.72 -2.34
C SER A 304 -19.33 -14.19 -2.12
N GLN A 305 -20.29 -15.08 -1.85
CA GLN A 305 -21.68 -14.69 -1.53
C GLN A 305 -21.75 -13.87 -0.23
N ALA A 306 -21.07 -14.31 0.83
CA ALA A 306 -21.04 -13.54 2.08
C ALA A 306 -20.35 -12.17 1.87
N ALA A 307 -19.30 -12.11 1.06
CA ALA A 307 -18.68 -10.84 0.69
C ALA A 307 -19.66 -9.91 -0.04
N ASP A 308 -20.45 -10.42 -0.99
CA ASP A 308 -21.50 -9.65 -1.67
C ASP A 308 -22.58 -9.12 -0.71
N GLU A 309 -22.99 -9.93 0.26
CA GLU A 309 -23.94 -9.51 1.29
C GLU A 309 -23.39 -8.36 2.15
N VAL A 310 -22.11 -8.44 2.53
CA VAL A 310 -21.40 -7.37 3.25
C VAL A 310 -21.34 -6.08 2.41
N ILE A 311 -20.96 -6.18 1.12
CA ILE A 311 -20.87 -5.04 0.19
C ILE A 311 -22.24 -4.37 0.00
N ASN A 312 -23.30 -5.16 -0.17
CA ASN A 312 -24.64 -4.63 -0.30
C ASN A 312 -25.10 -3.93 0.99
N LYS A 313 -24.81 -4.53 2.15
CA LYS A 313 -25.20 -3.98 3.45
C LYS A 313 -24.45 -2.67 3.75
N ARG A 314 -23.15 -2.58 3.47
CA ARG A 314 -22.39 -1.33 3.69
C ARG A 314 -22.87 -0.20 2.80
N MET A 315 -23.26 -0.47 1.54
CA MET A 315 -23.83 0.55 0.65
C MET A 315 -25.20 1.04 1.16
N ALA A 316 -26.03 0.15 1.70
CA ALA A 316 -27.29 0.54 2.34
C ALA A 316 -27.06 1.39 3.59
N LEU A 317 -26.10 1.01 4.44
CA LEU A 317 -25.75 1.77 5.65
C LEU A 317 -25.12 3.12 5.33
N TYR A 318 -24.27 3.20 4.30
CA TYR A 318 -23.71 4.46 3.79
C TYR A 318 -24.84 5.44 3.42
N ARG A 319 -25.81 5.00 2.61
CA ARG A 319 -26.97 5.82 2.23
C ARG A 319 -27.78 6.26 3.45
N ALA A 320 -28.00 5.37 4.42
CA ALA A 320 -28.73 5.70 5.64
C ALA A 320 -27.99 6.75 6.48
N VAL A 321 -26.67 6.65 6.61
CA VAL A 321 -25.82 7.61 7.31
C VAL A 321 -25.80 8.98 6.60
N MET A 322 -25.86 8.98 5.26
CA MET A 322 -26.02 10.21 4.47
C MET A 322 -27.42 10.84 4.59
N GLN A 323 -28.43 10.09 5.07
CA GLN A 323 -29.81 10.53 5.36
C GLN A 323 -30.06 10.79 6.86
N ASP A 324 -29.02 11.15 7.62
CA ASP A 324 -29.08 11.48 9.06
C ASP A 324 -29.14 10.30 10.05
N THR A 325 -28.91 9.05 9.62
CA THR A 325 -28.72 7.95 10.59
C THR A 325 -27.39 8.12 11.34
N PRO A 326 -27.36 8.13 12.69
CA PRO A 326 -26.11 8.22 13.44
C PRO A 326 -25.14 7.07 13.12
N PRO A 327 -23.86 7.35 12.81
CA PRO A 327 -22.88 6.30 12.48
C PRO A 327 -22.72 5.22 13.57
N ALA A 328 -22.94 5.56 14.84
CA ALA A 328 -22.89 4.61 15.94
C ALA A 328 -24.00 3.55 15.85
N ASP A 329 -25.21 3.94 15.46
CA ASP A 329 -26.34 3.02 15.31
C ASP A 329 -26.16 2.17 14.05
N ALA A 330 -25.66 2.75 12.97
CA ALA A 330 -25.28 2.02 11.76
C ALA A 330 -24.19 0.97 12.05
N SER A 331 -23.20 1.32 12.89
CA SER A 331 -22.12 0.39 13.30
C SER A 331 -22.68 -0.79 14.10
N LYS A 332 -23.61 -0.56 15.04
CA LYS A 332 -24.28 -1.65 15.78
C LYS A 332 -25.08 -2.56 14.86
N GLN A 333 -25.81 -1.99 13.90
CA GLN A 333 -26.55 -2.76 12.91
C GLN A 333 -25.62 -3.58 12.01
N PHE A 334 -24.47 -3.01 11.61
CA PHE A 334 -23.47 -3.70 10.81
C PHE A 334 -22.85 -4.87 11.58
N GLN A 335 -22.42 -4.63 12.82
CA GLN A 335 -21.87 -5.66 13.69
C GLN A 335 -22.89 -6.78 13.92
N ALA A 336 -24.13 -6.46 14.31
CA ALA A 336 -25.16 -7.46 14.59
C ALA A 336 -25.52 -8.32 13.38
N ALA A 337 -25.38 -7.79 12.16
CA ALA A 337 -25.64 -8.54 10.93
C ALA A 337 -24.55 -9.58 10.62
N PHE A 338 -23.32 -9.34 11.04
CA PHE A 338 -22.18 -10.13 10.57
C PHE A 338 -21.39 -10.82 11.67
N SER A 339 -21.53 -10.47 12.97
CA SER A 339 -20.70 -10.93 14.10
C SER A 339 -20.84 -12.40 14.54
N GLY A 340 -21.28 -13.26 13.62
CA GLY A 340 -21.38 -14.70 13.80
C GLY A 340 -21.16 -15.48 12.50
N LEU A 341 -20.78 -14.80 11.41
CA LEU A 341 -20.37 -15.44 10.16
C LEU A 341 -18.85 -15.67 10.13
N GLU A 342 -18.11 -14.91 10.92
CA GLU A 342 -16.67 -15.03 11.08
C GLU A 342 -16.28 -16.16 12.03
N SER A 343 -15.04 -16.65 11.93
CA SER A 343 -14.49 -17.60 12.90
C SER A 343 -14.33 -16.94 14.27
N GLU A 344 -14.52 -17.70 15.37
CA GLU A 344 -14.34 -17.17 16.74
C GLU A 344 -12.98 -16.48 16.92
N ASP A 345 -11.92 -17.04 16.33
CA ASP A 345 -10.55 -16.53 16.43
C ASP A 345 -10.36 -15.18 15.73
N SER A 346 -11.19 -14.87 14.73
CA SER A 346 -11.09 -13.65 13.94
C SER A 346 -11.77 -12.44 14.56
N LYS A 347 -12.66 -12.61 15.55
CA LYS A 347 -13.46 -11.53 16.15
C LYS A 347 -12.61 -10.37 16.67
N SER A 348 -11.44 -10.68 17.21
CA SER A 348 -10.52 -9.67 17.77
C SER A 348 -9.85 -8.79 16.70
N LEU A 349 -9.79 -9.28 15.45
CA LEU A 349 -9.14 -8.64 14.31
C LEU A 349 -10.10 -7.81 13.44
N LEU A 350 -11.39 -7.80 13.72
CA LEU A 350 -12.39 -7.12 12.91
C LEU A 350 -12.92 -5.86 13.60
N ASP A 351 -13.11 -4.80 12.82
CA ASP A 351 -13.77 -3.56 13.22
C ASP A 351 -14.97 -3.29 12.29
N PHE A 352 -16.16 -3.19 12.89
CA PHE A 352 -17.43 -2.95 12.21
C PHE A 352 -17.88 -1.48 12.28
N LYS A 353 -16.97 -0.55 12.61
CA LYS A 353 -17.27 0.88 12.60
C LYS A 353 -17.64 1.38 11.20
N VAL A 354 -18.85 1.93 11.10
CA VAL A 354 -19.38 2.61 9.90
C VAL A 354 -19.04 4.10 9.97
N THR A 355 -18.65 4.67 8.83
CA THR A 355 -18.31 6.11 8.69
C THR A 355 -19.07 6.73 7.53
N LYS A 356 -18.92 8.05 7.33
CA LYS A 356 -19.42 8.77 6.16
C LYS A 356 -18.56 8.54 4.90
N THR A 357 -17.50 7.75 4.99
CA THR A 357 -16.65 7.40 3.84
C THR A 357 -17.46 6.51 2.89
N ASN A 358 -17.40 6.80 1.59
CA ASN A 358 -18.05 6.00 0.57
C ASN A 358 -17.31 4.66 0.39
N PRO A 359 -17.93 3.51 0.70
CA PRO A 359 -17.22 2.24 0.63
C PRO A 359 -17.02 1.76 -0.82
N SER A 360 -17.68 2.35 -1.82
CA SER A 360 -17.48 1.98 -3.23
C SER A 360 -16.13 2.41 -3.79
N GLU A 361 -15.36 3.23 -3.07
CA GLU A 361 -13.99 3.61 -3.47
C GLU A 361 -12.96 2.49 -3.18
N TYR A 362 -13.40 1.41 -2.54
CA TYR A 362 -12.57 0.27 -2.13
C TYR A 362 -12.97 -1.06 -2.83
N ASP A 363 -13.92 -1.00 -3.75
CA ASP A 363 -14.28 -2.08 -4.70
C ASP A 363 -13.74 -1.72 -6.09
#